data_AF-A0A7W4UKS7-F1
#
_entry.id   AF-A0A7W4UKS7-F1
#
_cell.length_a   1.000
_cell.length_b   1.000
_cell.length_c   1.000
_cell.angle_alpha   90.00
_cell.angle_beta   90.00
_cell.angle_gamma   90.00
#
_symmetry.space_group_name_H-M   'P 1'
#
loop_
_entity.id
_entity.type
_entity.pdbx_description
1 polymer ?
#
loop_
_entity_poly.entity_id
_entity_poly.type
_entity_poly.pdbx_seq_one_letter_code
_entity_poly.pdbx_strand_id
1 'polypeptide(L)'
;MSAGAGAGTAERRGGAVSRLLTGERVRTLAGFAVAAVALFGVAPALLSDFRLGLLAKFCCLAMVAVGIGLAWGRGGMLTLGQGVYFGLGGYLMAMHLKLADAGPGGVPDFMLLYGDGTVPGWWEPLRSPVVTVVAIVLVPVALASALGFAVFTRRVRGAYFAILSQALAAAFAILLVGQQKVTGGTNGLNGFRSFFGYDLADPVNKEMLYLIAAGTLLAMVAIVRLLMRSRFGELLVAVRDQENRVRFLGYDPAVVKVVAYAVAAAFAGIGGALFVPIVGIISPADVGVVPSIGFLVGVAIGGRATLLGPVLGALAVSWAQTSLSEQFPSFWTYFQGALFILVVAFLPGGLASLGGVWRRWRAGRAERDDVPGDRAARAAPSPTTTSETVTSGSTP
;
A
#
# COMPACT_ATOMS: atom_id res chain seq x y z
N MET A 1 -31.52 18.69 50.59
CA MET A 1 -30.10 18.65 50.22
C MET A 1 -29.83 17.38 49.41
N SER A 2 -29.83 17.44 48.08
CA SER A 2 -29.19 16.44 47.18
C SER A 2 -29.53 16.80 45.72
N ALA A 3 -28.74 17.69 45.10
CA ALA A 3 -28.84 17.97 43.66
C ALA A 3 -27.57 18.63 43.08
N GLY A 4 -26.37 18.29 43.60
CA GLY A 4 -25.13 19.01 43.24
C GLY A 4 -24.01 18.21 42.58
N ALA A 5 -24.07 16.88 42.53
CA ALA A 5 -22.89 16.06 42.21
C ALA A 5 -22.75 15.60 40.75
N GLY A 6 -23.72 15.87 39.87
CA GLY A 6 -23.76 15.33 38.51
C GLY A 6 -23.12 16.19 37.41
N ALA A 7 -22.98 17.51 37.62
CA ALA A 7 -22.58 18.44 36.55
C ALA A 7 -21.06 18.50 36.31
N GLY A 8 -20.24 18.38 37.36
CA GLY A 8 -18.77 18.54 37.25
C GLY A 8 -18.02 17.38 36.59
N THR A 9 -18.62 16.18 36.52
CA THR A 9 -18.01 14.99 35.91
C THR A 9 -18.21 14.90 34.40
N ALA A 10 -19.32 15.45 33.88
CA ALA A 10 -19.59 15.53 32.44
C ALA A 10 -18.67 16.56 31.74
N GLU A 11 -18.46 17.71 32.37
CA GLU A 11 -17.63 18.81 31.83
C GLU A 11 -16.13 18.46 31.83
N ARG A 12 -15.64 17.75 32.86
CA ARG A 12 -14.26 17.23 32.91
C ARG A 12 -13.99 16.11 31.90
N ARG A 13 -14.99 15.26 31.59
CA ARG A 13 -14.88 14.21 30.55
C ARG A 13 -14.84 14.80 29.13
N GLY A 14 -15.62 15.85 28.86
CA GLY A 14 -15.63 16.54 27.55
C GLY A 14 -14.27 17.18 27.21
N GLY A 15 -13.61 17.81 28.18
CA GLY A 15 -12.30 18.44 28.00
C GLY A 15 -11.13 17.45 27.80
N ALA A 16 -11.19 16.26 28.40
CA ALA A 16 -10.16 15.23 28.20
C ALA A 16 -10.26 14.58 26.82
N VAL A 17 -11.48 14.28 26.36
CA VAL A 17 -11.73 13.71 25.03
C VAL A 17 -11.37 14.71 23.93
N SER A 18 -11.70 15.99 24.08
CA SER A 18 -11.32 17.01 23.10
C SER A 18 -9.79 17.19 23.02
N ARG A 19 -9.07 17.21 24.15
CA ARG A 19 -7.60 17.29 24.17
C ARG A 19 -6.92 16.07 23.54
N LEU A 20 -7.44 14.87 23.77
CA LEU A 20 -6.92 13.63 23.16
C LEU A 20 -7.13 13.62 21.64
N LEU A 21 -8.30 14.05 21.16
CA LEU A 21 -8.61 14.14 19.73
C LEU A 21 -7.77 15.22 19.02
N THR A 22 -7.52 16.36 19.66
CA THR A 22 -6.65 17.42 19.12
C THR A 22 -5.20 16.94 19.03
N GLY A 23 -4.69 16.22 20.03
CA GLY A 23 -3.34 15.67 20.01
C GLY A 23 -3.11 14.63 18.89
N GLU A 24 -4.10 13.78 18.62
CA GLU A 24 -3.99 12.80 17.54
C GLU A 24 -4.10 13.45 16.15
N ARG A 25 -4.97 14.46 15.98
CA ARG A 25 -5.06 15.26 14.74
C ARG A 25 -3.76 16.02 14.47
N VAL A 26 -3.19 16.69 15.48
CA VAL A 26 -1.94 17.44 15.35
C VAL A 26 -0.77 16.52 15.00
N ARG A 27 -0.62 15.36 15.66
CA ARG A 27 0.42 14.38 15.32
C ARG A 27 0.30 13.86 13.89
N THR A 28 -0.92 13.72 13.41
CA THR A 28 -1.19 13.27 12.04
C THR A 28 -0.80 14.33 11.03
N LEU A 29 -1.27 15.57 11.23
CA LEU A 29 -0.94 16.70 10.36
C LEU A 29 0.56 16.95 10.33
N ALA A 30 1.23 16.85 11.48
CA ALA A 30 2.68 16.91 11.57
C ALA A 30 3.35 15.78 10.76
N GLY A 31 2.83 14.55 10.83
CA GLY A 31 3.34 13.43 10.02
C GLY A 31 3.21 13.65 8.51
N PHE A 32 2.06 14.15 8.05
CA PHE A 32 1.88 14.52 6.64
C PHE A 32 2.75 15.72 6.24
N ALA A 33 2.90 16.73 7.10
CA ALA A 33 3.76 17.87 6.85
C ALA A 33 5.24 17.44 6.73
N VAL A 34 5.72 16.56 7.61
CA VAL A 34 7.07 16.00 7.52
C VAL A 34 7.26 15.21 6.22
N ALA A 35 6.29 14.36 5.86
CA ALA A 35 6.35 13.61 4.60
C ALA A 35 6.32 14.54 3.38
N ALA A 36 5.51 15.60 3.42
CA ALA A 36 5.45 16.61 2.37
C ALA A 36 6.76 17.39 2.26
N VAL A 37 7.35 17.85 3.37
CA VAL A 37 8.65 18.53 3.36
C VAL A 37 9.75 17.59 2.83
N ALA A 38 9.74 16.33 3.24
CA ALA A 38 10.71 15.35 2.77
C ALA A 38 10.61 15.09 1.26
N LEU A 39 9.39 14.92 0.74
CA LEU A 39 9.17 14.62 -0.68
C LEU A 39 9.24 15.85 -1.58
N PHE A 40 8.69 17.01 -1.18
CA PHE A 40 8.63 18.20 -2.04
C PHE A 40 9.81 19.14 -1.87
N GLY A 41 10.44 19.18 -0.69
CA GLY A 41 11.56 20.08 -0.42
C GLY A 41 12.91 19.36 -0.44
N VAL A 42 13.05 18.32 0.40
CA VAL A 42 14.35 17.68 0.64
C VAL A 42 14.79 16.81 -0.54
N ALA A 43 13.89 16.00 -1.10
CA ALA A 43 14.24 15.08 -2.17
C ALA A 43 14.68 15.79 -3.47
N PRO A 44 13.95 16.78 -4.03
CA PRO A 44 14.42 17.52 -5.22
C PRO A 44 15.71 18.30 -4.97
N ALA A 45 15.91 18.83 -3.76
CA ALA A 45 17.09 19.62 -3.44
C ALA A 45 18.38 18.78 -3.27
N LEU A 46 18.26 17.50 -2.89
CA LEU A 46 19.42 16.66 -2.54
C LEU A 46 19.70 15.53 -3.53
N LEU A 47 18.71 15.11 -4.33
CA LEU A 47 18.85 13.97 -5.23
C LEU A 47 19.19 14.41 -6.65
N SER A 48 20.02 13.62 -7.33
CA SER A 48 20.23 13.77 -8.78
C SER A 48 18.98 13.33 -9.56
N ASP A 49 18.83 13.81 -10.79
CA ASP A 49 17.71 13.48 -11.70
C ASP A 49 17.43 11.98 -11.79
N PHE A 50 18.49 11.16 -11.87
CA PHE A 50 18.37 9.70 -11.88
C PHE A 50 17.76 9.15 -10.58
N ARG A 51 18.25 9.60 -9.43
CA ARG A 51 17.72 9.17 -8.12
C ARG A 51 16.31 9.69 -7.88
N LEU A 52 16.00 10.87 -8.40
CA LEU A 52 14.67 11.45 -8.35
C LEU A 52 13.69 10.62 -9.20
N GLY A 53 14.09 10.21 -10.40
CA GLY A 53 13.33 9.28 -11.25
C GLY A 53 13.10 7.92 -10.61
N LEU A 54 14.13 7.36 -9.93
CA LEU A 54 13.97 6.13 -9.15
C LEU A 54 12.97 6.30 -8.00
N LEU A 55 13.06 7.41 -7.26
CA LEU A 55 12.12 7.69 -6.18
C LEU A 55 10.70 7.88 -6.71
N ALA A 56 10.53 8.53 -7.87
CA ALA A 56 9.24 8.67 -8.55
C ALA A 56 8.65 7.30 -8.91
N LYS A 57 9.48 6.41 -9.47
CA LYS A 57 9.10 5.00 -9.72
C LYS A 57 8.67 4.31 -8.43
N PHE A 58 9.42 4.48 -7.33
CA PHE A 58 9.07 3.87 -6.04
C PHE A 58 7.76 4.43 -5.48
N CYS A 59 7.47 5.72 -5.69
CA CYS A 59 6.18 6.31 -5.35
C CYS A 59 5.03 5.64 -6.11
N CYS A 60 5.18 5.38 -7.41
CA CYS A 60 4.17 4.65 -8.21
C CYS A 60 3.92 3.24 -7.67
N LEU A 61 4.98 2.51 -7.30
CA LEU A 61 4.84 1.18 -6.69
C LEU A 61 4.20 1.25 -5.29
N ALA A 62 4.50 2.30 -4.52
CA ALA A 62 3.90 2.54 -3.23
C ALA A 62 2.39 2.86 -3.32
N MET A 63 1.91 3.47 -4.41
CA MET A 63 0.46 3.68 -4.63
C MET A 63 -0.29 2.34 -4.70
N VAL A 64 0.27 1.35 -5.39
CA VAL A 64 -0.28 -0.02 -5.43
C VAL A 64 -0.31 -0.62 -4.02
N ALA A 65 0.80 -0.47 -3.28
CA ALA A 65 0.91 -0.97 -1.92
C ALA A 65 -0.11 -0.33 -0.96
N VAL A 66 -0.42 0.96 -1.10
CA VAL A 66 -1.47 1.65 -0.33
C VAL A 66 -2.83 0.98 -0.57
N GLY A 67 -3.15 0.67 -1.83
CA GLY A 67 -4.38 -0.06 -2.19
C GLY A 67 -4.44 -1.46 -1.57
N ILE A 68 -3.35 -2.23 -1.69
CA ILE A 68 -3.24 -3.56 -1.07
C ILE A 68 -3.35 -3.46 0.46
N GLY A 69 -2.74 -2.46 1.09
CA GLY A 69 -2.82 -2.23 2.52
C GLY A 69 -4.26 -2.03 3.00
N LEU A 70 -5.10 -1.34 2.22
CA LEU A 70 -6.52 -1.21 2.52
C LEU A 70 -7.26 -2.56 2.36
N ALA A 71 -7.10 -3.23 1.21
CA ALA A 71 -7.83 -4.46 0.89
C ALA A 71 -7.41 -5.65 1.77
N TRP A 72 -6.10 -5.86 1.95
CA TRP A 72 -5.54 -6.98 2.72
C TRP A 72 -5.34 -6.67 4.19
N GLY A 73 -4.89 -5.45 4.51
CA GLY A 73 -4.66 -5.03 5.88
C GLY A 73 -5.95 -4.89 6.68
N ARG A 74 -6.83 -3.98 6.24
CA ARG A 74 -8.13 -3.74 6.89
C ARG A 74 -9.21 -4.72 6.46
N GLY A 75 -9.27 -5.06 5.17
CA GLY A 75 -10.30 -5.96 4.62
C GLY A 75 -9.99 -7.45 4.73
N GLY A 76 -8.73 -7.84 5.02
CA GLY A 76 -8.29 -9.23 5.10
C GLY A 76 -8.36 -10.01 3.79
N MET A 77 -8.55 -9.34 2.66
CA MET A 77 -8.59 -9.97 1.34
C MET A 77 -7.19 -9.98 0.75
N LEU A 78 -6.62 -11.17 0.56
CA LEU A 78 -5.32 -11.32 -0.06
C LEU A 78 -5.44 -11.10 -1.58
N THR A 79 -5.16 -9.88 -2.05
CA THR A 79 -5.21 -9.53 -3.49
C THR A 79 -3.85 -9.74 -4.14
N LEU A 80 -3.68 -10.83 -4.90
CA LEU A 80 -2.44 -11.16 -5.60
C LEU A 80 -2.48 -10.86 -7.11
N GLY A 81 -3.51 -10.16 -7.59
CA GLY A 81 -3.70 -9.79 -9.00
C GLY A 81 -3.58 -8.29 -9.28
N GLN A 82 -3.01 -7.49 -8.37
CA GLN A 82 -2.97 -6.02 -8.54
C GLN A 82 -2.17 -5.55 -9.75
N GLY A 83 -1.24 -6.38 -10.25
CA GLY A 83 -0.53 -6.14 -11.50
C GLY A 83 -1.46 -5.97 -12.70
N VAL A 84 -2.65 -6.59 -12.71
CA VAL A 84 -3.66 -6.39 -13.76
C VAL A 84 -4.08 -4.93 -13.83
N TYR A 85 -4.43 -4.35 -12.69
CA TYR A 85 -4.93 -2.99 -12.60
C TYR A 85 -3.83 -1.96 -12.82
N PHE A 86 -2.63 -2.24 -12.30
CA PHE A 86 -1.42 -1.48 -12.62
C PHE A 86 -1.14 -1.48 -14.12
N GLY A 87 -1.20 -2.65 -14.74
CA GLY A 87 -1.09 -2.83 -16.19
C GLY A 87 -2.15 -2.04 -16.94
N LEU A 88 -3.42 -2.17 -16.58
CA LEU A 88 -4.51 -1.44 -17.25
C LEU A 88 -4.28 0.06 -17.25
N GLY A 89 -3.96 0.66 -16.10
CA GLY A 89 -3.67 2.09 -16.04
C GLY A 89 -2.40 2.48 -16.82
N GLY A 90 -1.36 1.65 -16.74
CA GLY A 90 -0.12 1.87 -17.50
C GLY A 90 -0.33 1.79 -19.01
N TYR A 91 -0.99 0.74 -19.50
CA TYR A 91 -1.32 0.59 -20.91
C TYR A 91 -2.24 1.70 -21.40
N LEU A 92 -3.26 2.13 -20.64
CA LEU A 92 -4.12 3.26 -21.03
C LEU A 92 -3.33 4.56 -21.17
N MET A 93 -2.39 4.85 -20.24
CA MET A 93 -1.50 5.99 -20.39
C MET A 93 -0.57 5.82 -21.58
N ALA A 94 0.08 4.67 -21.73
CA ALA A 94 1.00 4.41 -22.83
C ALA A 94 0.32 4.52 -24.21
N MET A 95 -0.92 4.06 -24.32
CA MET A 95 -1.76 4.23 -25.51
C MET A 95 -1.96 5.71 -25.83
N HIS A 96 -2.34 6.50 -24.83
CA HIS A 96 -2.50 7.95 -24.98
C HIS A 96 -1.19 8.63 -25.43
N LEU A 97 -0.07 8.32 -24.78
CA LEU A 97 1.22 8.92 -25.12
C LEU A 97 1.68 8.53 -26.53
N LYS A 98 1.50 7.27 -26.95
CA LYS A 98 1.79 6.84 -28.32
C LYS A 98 0.92 7.56 -29.35
N LEU A 99 -0.36 7.77 -29.05
CA LEU A 99 -1.26 8.54 -29.93
C LEU A 99 -0.89 10.02 -29.97
N ALA A 100 -0.46 10.60 -28.84
CA ALA A 100 -0.02 11.98 -28.75
C ALA A 100 1.28 12.19 -29.57
N ASP A 101 2.25 11.29 -29.44
CA ASP A 101 3.51 11.34 -30.19
C ASP A 101 3.32 11.09 -31.70
N ALA A 102 2.30 10.32 -32.10
CA ALA A 102 1.95 10.13 -33.50
C ALA A 102 1.28 11.36 -34.14
N GLY A 103 0.73 12.26 -33.33
CA GLY A 103 0.01 13.46 -33.78
C GLY A 103 -1.44 13.21 -34.22
N PRO A 104 -2.17 14.27 -34.61
CA PRO A 104 -3.58 14.18 -35.01
C PRO A 104 -3.78 13.26 -36.21
N GLY A 105 -4.60 12.21 -36.05
CA GLY A 105 -4.83 11.20 -37.10
C GLY A 105 -3.63 10.27 -37.38
N GLY A 106 -2.52 10.46 -36.67
CA GLY A 106 -1.33 9.62 -36.80
C GLY A 106 -1.53 8.23 -36.22
N VAL A 107 -0.76 7.29 -36.75
CA VAL A 107 -0.73 5.88 -36.33
C VAL A 107 0.57 5.65 -35.54
N PRO A 108 0.52 5.02 -34.36
CA PRO A 108 1.72 4.66 -33.61
C PRO A 108 2.72 3.84 -34.43
N ASP A 109 4.01 4.13 -34.24
CA ASP A 109 5.14 3.48 -34.88
C ASP A 109 5.07 1.93 -34.90
N PHE A 110 4.78 1.31 -33.76
CA PHE A 110 4.74 -0.15 -33.66
C PHE A 110 3.55 -0.76 -34.43
N MET A 111 2.45 -0.02 -34.61
CA MET A 111 1.29 -0.50 -35.40
C MET A 111 1.59 -0.45 -36.90
N LEU A 112 2.47 0.45 -37.35
CA LEU A 112 3.00 0.46 -38.71
C LEU A 112 3.97 -0.70 -38.95
N LEU A 113 4.76 -1.05 -37.92
CA LEU A 113 5.76 -2.12 -38.01
C LEU A 113 5.17 -3.53 -37.93
N TYR A 114 4.18 -3.74 -37.05
CA TYR A 114 3.67 -5.07 -36.73
C TYR A 114 2.19 -5.28 -37.09
N GLY A 115 1.44 -4.19 -37.34
CA GLY A 115 0.01 -4.21 -37.58
C GLY A 115 -0.38 -3.89 -39.03
N ASP A 116 -1.65 -3.53 -39.20
CA ASP A 116 -2.23 -3.25 -40.52
C ASP A 116 -2.21 -1.73 -40.83
N GLY A 117 -1.40 -0.96 -40.10
CA GLY A 117 -1.24 0.49 -40.27
C GLY A 117 -2.47 1.33 -39.93
N THR A 118 -3.39 0.81 -39.12
CA THR A 118 -4.60 1.52 -38.68
C THR A 118 -4.72 1.52 -37.16
N VAL A 119 -5.31 2.58 -36.61
CA VAL A 119 -5.60 2.67 -35.18
C VAL A 119 -6.93 1.97 -34.90
N PRO A 120 -6.98 0.95 -34.02
CA PRO A 120 -8.23 0.29 -33.66
C PRO A 120 -9.23 1.29 -33.06
N GLY A 121 -10.52 1.16 -33.36
CA GLY A 121 -11.54 2.14 -32.92
C GLY A 121 -11.62 2.36 -31.40
N TRP A 122 -11.21 1.39 -30.58
CA TRP A 122 -11.17 1.52 -29.12
C TRP A 122 -9.96 2.32 -28.59
N TRP A 123 -8.96 2.60 -29.43
CA TRP A 123 -7.84 3.52 -29.12
C TRP A 123 -8.23 4.98 -29.35
N GLU A 124 -9.12 5.25 -30.31
CA GLU A 124 -9.44 6.61 -30.74
C GLU A 124 -9.95 7.52 -29.60
N PRO A 125 -10.81 7.05 -28.67
CA PRO A 125 -11.21 7.85 -27.50
C PRO A 125 -10.04 8.29 -26.62
N LEU A 126 -8.95 7.51 -26.57
CA LEU A 126 -7.76 7.79 -25.78
C LEU A 126 -6.89 8.90 -26.37
N ARG A 127 -7.22 9.47 -27.54
CA ARG A 127 -6.59 10.72 -27.99
C ARG A 127 -6.92 11.89 -27.07
N SER A 128 -8.11 11.88 -26.46
CA SER A 128 -8.51 12.92 -25.53
C SER A 128 -7.85 12.72 -24.16
N PRO A 129 -7.10 13.72 -23.64
CA PRO A 129 -6.43 13.62 -22.35
C PRO A 129 -7.43 13.40 -21.20
N VAL A 130 -8.60 14.04 -21.27
CA VAL A 130 -9.65 13.92 -20.25
C VAL A 130 -10.23 12.51 -20.24
N VAL A 131 -10.51 11.94 -21.41
CA VAL A 131 -11.03 10.57 -21.53
C VAL A 131 -10.02 9.58 -20.98
N THR A 132 -8.73 9.75 -21.28
CA THR A 132 -7.65 8.91 -20.75
C THR A 132 -7.59 8.96 -19.23
N VAL A 133 -7.56 10.16 -18.62
CA VAL A 133 -7.51 10.30 -17.15
C VAL A 133 -8.72 9.65 -16.48
N VAL A 134 -9.91 9.82 -17.05
CA VAL A 134 -11.13 9.18 -16.55
C VAL A 134 -11.05 7.66 -16.73
N ALA A 135 -10.59 7.16 -17.87
CA ALA A 135 -10.46 5.74 -18.16
C ALA A 135 -9.45 5.04 -17.24
N ILE A 136 -8.33 5.69 -16.90
CA ILE A 136 -7.30 5.19 -15.98
C ILE A 136 -7.90 4.81 -14.62
N VAL A 137 -8.94 5.52 -14.18
CA VAL A 137 -9.64 5.21 -12.92
C VAL A 137 -10.82 4.27 -13.16
N LEU A 138 -11.68 4.60 -14.13
CA LEU A 138 -12.93 3.87 -14.33
C LEU A 138 -12.74 2.45 -14.85
N VAL A 139 -11.78 2.19 -15.74
CA VAL A 139 -11.59 0.85 -16.31
C VAL A 139 -11.10 -0.15 -15.25
N PRO A 140 -10.05 0.15 -14.45
CA PRO A 140 -9.68 -0.72 -13.33
C PRO A 140 -10.79 -0.89 -12.29
N VAL A 141 -11.50 0.18 -11.95
CA VAL A 141 -12.62 0.14 -10.98
C VAL A 141 -13.76 -0.73 -11.50
N ALA A 142 -14.14 -0.59 -12.76
CA ALA A 142 -15.21 -1.36 -13.36
C ALA A 142 -14.86 -2.85 -13.40
N LEU A 143 -13.64 -3.19 -13.86
CA LEU A 143 -13.17 -4.57 -13.89
C LEU A 143 -13.10 -5.17 -12.47
N ALA A 144 -12.51 -4.45 -11.52
CA ALA A 144 -12.42 -4.90 -10.13
C ALA A 144 -13.79 -5.04 -9.48
N SER A 145 -14.73 -4.15 -9.79
CA SER A 145 -16.10 -4.21 -9.28
C SER A 145 -16.84 -5.42 -9.84
N ALA A 146 -16.75 -5.64 -11.16
CA ALA A 146 -17.40 -6.78 -11.81
C ALA A 146 -16.86 -8.12 -11.29
N LEU A 147 -15.53 -8.26 -11.24
CA LEU A 147 -14.88 -9.47 -10.73
C LEU A 147 -15.12 -9.65 -9.22
N GLY A 148 -14.94 -8.59 -8.44
CA GLY A 148 -15.21 -8.62 -7.01
C GLY A 148 -16.64 -9.03 -6.72
N PHE A 149 -17.62 -8.47 -7.45
CA PHE A 149 -19.03 -8.81 -7.27
C PHE A 149 -19.30 -10.27 -7.61
N ALA A 150 -18.79 -10.76 -8.74
CA ALA A 150 -18.94 -12.16 -9.14
C ALA A 150 -18.33 -13.13 -8.12
N VAL A 151 -17.21 -12.77 -7.51
CA VAL A 151 -16.43 -13.65 -6.63
C VAL A 151 -16.91 -13.59 -5.18
N PHE A 152 -17.15 -12.40 -4.63
CA PHE A 152 -17.54 -12.24 -3.24
C PHE A 152 -19.01 -12.59 -2.99
N THR A 153 -19.88 -12.44 -3.99
CA THR A 153 -21.27 -12.92 -3.91
C THR A 153 -21.31 -14.46 -3.82
N ARG A 154 -20.37 -15.14 -4.48
CA ARG A 154 -20.16 -16.60 -4.39
C ARG A 154 -19.43 -17.04 -3.12
N ARG A 155 -19.16 -16.11 -2.19
CA ARG A 155 -18.56 -16.37 -0.87
C ARG A 155 -17.17 -17.01 -0.93
N VAL A 156 -16.41 -16.72 -1.98
CA VAL A 156 -15.01 -17.16 -2.08
C VAL A 156 -14.17 -16.43 -1.01
N ARG A 157 -13.34 -17.18 -0.27
CA ARG A 157 -12.56 -16.65 0.87
C ARG A 157 -11.08 -16.97 0.77
N GLY A 158 -10.28 -16.11 1.38
CA GLY A 158 -8.85 -16.35 1.65
C GLY A 158 -8.04 -16.71 0.41
N ALA A 159 -7.36 -17.85 0.47
CA ALA A 159 -6.45 -18.32 -0.57
C ALA A 159 -7.12 -18.49 -1.95
N TYR A 160 -8.39 -18.90 -2.00
CA TYR A 160 -9.10 -19.08 -3.28
C TYR A 160 -9.25 -17.77 -4.06
N PHE A 161 -9.51 -16.67 -3.36
CA PHE A 161 -9.56 -15.35 -3.99
C PHE A 161 -8.17 -14.92 -4.49
N ALA A 162 -7.12 -15.22 -3.72
CA ALA A 162 -5.76 -14.93 -4.11
C ALA A 162 -5.36 -15.70 -5.39
N ILE A 163 -5.63 -17.01 -5.44
CA ILE A 163 -5.40 -17.87 -6.62
C ILE A 163 -6.15 -17.33 -7.84
N LEU A 164 -7.43 -16.97 -7.68
CA LEU A 164 -8.23 -16.43 -8.78
C LEU A 164 -7.66 -15.09 -9.28
N SER A 165 -7.23 -14.21 -8.38
CA SER A 165 -6.61 -12.94 -8.74
C SER A 165 -5.26 -13.12 -9.45
N GLN A 166 -4.48 -14.13 -9.09
CA GLN A 166 -3.24 -14.49 -9.80
C GLN A 166 -3.53 -15.07 -11.18
N ALA A 167 -4.53 -15.94 -11.29
CA ALA A 167 -4.94 -16.49 -12.58
C ALA A 167 -5.37 -15.38 -13.54
N LEU A 168 -6.09 -14.36 -13.05
CA LEU A 168 -6.40 -13.17 -13.84
C LEU A 168 -5.14 -12.41 -14.28
N ALA A 169 -4.16 -12.21 -13.40
CA ALA A 169 -2.89 -11.56 -13.73
C ALA A 169 -2.11 -12.32 -14.80
N ALA A 170 -2.03 -13.65 -14.68
CA ALA A 170 -1.39 -14.50 -15.68
C ALA A 170 -2.14 -14.42 -17.03
N ALA A 171 -3.47 -14.60 -17.01
CA ALA A 171 -4.29 -14.57 -18.22
C ALA A 171 -4.19 -13.20 -18.94
N PHE A 172 -4.21 -12.10 -18.18
CA PHE A 172 -4.10 -10.76 -18.75
C PHE A 172 -2.71 -10.49 -19.32
N ALA A 173 -1.63 -10.91 -18.64
CA ALA A 173 -0.27 -10.83 -19.19
C ALA A 173 -0.12 -11.66 -20.48
N ILE A 174 -0.67 -12.88 -20.53
CA ILE A 174 -0.67 -13.73 -21.72
C ILE A 174 -1.46 -13.08 -22.87
N LEU A 175 -2.61 -12.48 -22.58
CA LEU A 175 -3.40 -11.74 -23.55
C LEU A 175 -2.58 -10.57 -24.14
N LEU A 176 -1.90 -9.79 -23.29
CA LEU A 176 -1.06 -8.69 -23.75
C LEU A 176 0.07 -9.19 -24.65
N VAL A 177 0.75 -10.27 -24.27
CA VAL A 177 1.81 -10.91 -25.08
C VAL A 177 1.30 -11.34 -26.46
N GLY A 178 0.12 -11.94 -26.52
CA GLY A 178 -0.47 -12.42 -27.77
C GLY A 178 -0.93 -11.31 -28.72
N GLN A 179 -1.04 -10.06 -28.26
CA GLN A 179 -1.59 -8.93 -29.03
C GLN A 179 -0.51 -7.99 -29.58
N GLN A 180 0.54 -8.54 -30.22
CA GLN A 180 1.67 -7.75 -30.76
C GLN A 180 1.23 -6.54 -31.61
N LYS A 181 0.23 -6.73 -32.47
CA LYS A 181 -0.28 -5.68 -33.37
C LYS A 181 -0.87 -4.47 -32.65
N VAL A 182 -1.39 -4.67 -31.44
CA VAL A 182 -2.20 -3.66 -30.75
C VAL A 182 -1.57 -3.21 -29.45
N THR A 183 -1.00 -4.10 -28.65
CA THR A 183 -0.43 -3.76 -27.33
C THR A 183 1.10 -3.70 -27.33
N GLY A 184 1.74 -3.94 -28.48
CA GLY A 184 3.20 -4.12 -28.58
C GLY A 184 3.69 -5.48 -28.09
N GLY A 185 2.78 -6.36 -27.67
CA GLY A 185 3.05 -7.75 -27.29
C GLY A 185 4.19 -7.89 -26.28
N THR A 186 5.18 -8.73 -26.59
CA THR A 186 6.33 -8.98 -25.71
C THR A 186 7.21 -7.74 -25.50
N ASN A 187 7.22 -6.81 -26.46
CA ASN A 187 8.04 -5.60 -26.39
C ASN A 187 7.40 -4.53 -25.48
N GLY A 188 6.08 -4.63 -25.26
CA GLY A 188 5.32 -3.61 -24.59
C GLY A 188 5.26 -2.30 -25.38
N LEU A 189 4.90 -1.22 -24.69
CA LEU A 189 4.85 0.13 -25.23
C LEU A 189 5.95 0.97 -24.60
N ASN A 190 6.77 1.62 -25.43
CA ASN A 190 7.95 2.38 -25.02
C ASN A 190 8.23 3.54 -25.98
N GLY A 191 9.29 4.31 -25.71
CA GLY A 191 9.75 5.36 -26.64
C GLY A 191 8.82 6.58 -26.68
N PHE A 192 8.26 6.92 -25.53
CA PHE A 192 7.42 8.11 -25.36
C PHE A 192 8.30 9.38 -25.37
N ARG A 193 7.86 10.40 -26.09
CA ARG A 193 8.57 11.68 -26.22
C ARG A 193 7.90 12.77 -25.40
N SER A 194 6.58 12.79 -25.40
CA SER A 194 5.80 13.83 -24.73
C SER A 194 4.89 13.26 -23.63
N PHE A 195 4.56 14.10 -22.66
CA PHE A 195 3.55 13.86 -21.63
C PHE A 195 2.64 15.09 -21.54
N PHE A 196 1.41 14.98 -22.04
CA PHE A 196 0.44 16.09 -22.08
C PHE A 196 1.02 17.41 -22.65
N GLY A 197 1.87 17.30 -23.68
CA GLY A 197 2.52 18.45 -24.32
C GLY A 197 3.88 18.86 -23.74
N TYR A 198 4.33 18.22 -22.66
CA TYR A 198 5.65 18.44 -22.05
C TYR A 198 6.67 17.40 -22.56
N ASP A 199 7.88 17.83 -22.90
CA ASP A 199 8.96 16.92 -23.34
C ASP A 199 9.51 16.11 -22.16
N LEU A 200 9.48 14.77 -22.27
CA LEU A 200 9.98 13.85 -21.26
C LEU A 200 11.51 13.85 -21.13
N ALA A 201 12.24 14.40 -22.11
CA ALA A 201 13.69 14.52 -22.05
C ALA A 201 14.16 15.63 -21.08
N ASP A 202 13.36 16.68 -20.93
CA ASP A 202 13.67 17.87 -20.13
C ASP A 202 13.76 17.54 -18.62
N PRO A 203 14.88 17.86 -17.94
CA PRO A 203 15.01 17.71 -16.48
C PRO A 203 13.88 18.35 -15.67
N VAL A 204 13.36 19.51 -16.10
CA VAL A 204 12.27 20.20 -15.39
C VAL A 204 10.99 19.39 -15.42
N ASN A 205 10.69 18.74 -16.55
CA ASN A 205 9.50 17.90 -16.71
C ASN A 205 9.64 16.58 -15.94
N LYS A 206 10.86 16.05 -15.78
CA LYS A 206 11.14 14.90 -14.91
C LYS A 206 10.89 15.22 -13.44
N GLU A 207 11.32 16.40 -12.99
CA GLU A 207 11.02 16.89 -11.64
C GLU A 207 9.50 17.09 -11.47
N MET A 208 8.81 17.68 -12.45
CA MET A 208 7.35 17.81 -12.42
C MET A 208 6.65 16.46 -12.26
N LEU A 209 7.05 15.43 -13.03
CA LEU A 209 6.48 14.08 -12.91
C LEU A 209 6.73 13.46 -11.54
N TYR A 210 7.92 13.68 -10.96
CA TYR A 210 8.21 13.28 -9.59
C TYR A 210 7.25 13.96 -8.60
N LEU A 211 7.05 15.28 -8.70
CA LEU A 211 6.17 16.03 -7.81
C LEU A 211 4.71 15.58 -7.94
N ILE A 212 4.26 15.27 -9.16
CA ILE A 212 2.93 14.69 -9.41
C ILE A 212 2.82 13.32 -8.75
N ALA A 213 3.82 12.45 -8.88
CA ALA A 213 3.82 11.13 -8.26
C ALA A 213 3.83 11.21 -6.72
N ALA A 214 4.68 12.07 -6.15
CA ALA A 214 4.75 12.28 -4.71
C ALA A 214 3.43 12.84 -4.16
N GLY A 215 2.85 13.86 -4.83
CA GLY A 215 1.57 14.45 -4.44
C GLY A 215 0.41 13.47 -4.53
N THR A 216 0.37 12.69 -5.60
CA THR A 216 -0.65 11.64 -5.80
C THR A 216 -0.55 10.58 -4.71
N LEU A 217 0.67 10.15 -4.35
CA LEU A 217 0.88 9.20 -3.26
C LEU A 217 0.37 9.75 -1.92
N LEU A 218 0.71 11.00 -1.58
CA LEU A 218 0.22 11.63 -0.33
C LEU A 218 -1.30 11.76 -0.33
N ALA A 219 -1.89 12.13 -1.46
CA ALA A 219 -3.34 12.19 -1.61
C ALA A 219 -3.99 10.82 -1.39
N MET A 220 -3.45 9.74 -1.97
CA MET A 220 -3.95 8.38 -1.74
C MET A 220 -3.83 7.96 -0.29
N VAL A 221 -2.72 8.26 0.38
CA VAL A 221 -2.55 7.98 1.82
C VAL A 221 -3.58 8.75 2.65
N ALA A 222 -3.86 10.00 2.30
CA ALA A 222 -4.91 10.81 2.94
C ALA A 222 -6.31 10.23 2.71
N ILE A 223 -6.62 9.78 1.49
CA ILE A 223 -7.88 9.12 1.14
C ILE A 223 -8.04 7.81 1.93
N VAL A 224 -7.02 6.95 1.96
CA VAL A 224 -7.06 5.71 2.77
C VAL A 224 -7.27 6.03 4.23
N ARG A 225 -6.62 7.06 4.75
CA ARG A 225 -6.82 7.47 6.13
C ARG A 225 -8.28 7.88 6.40
N LEU A 226 -8.89 8.64 5.48
CA LEU A 226 -10.28 9.04 5.59
C LEU A 226 -11.21 7.82 5.57
N LEU A 227 -10.99 6.89 4.63
CA LEU A 227 -11.73 5.62 4.55
C LEU A 227 -11.56 4.78 5.83
N MET A 228 -10.34 4.72 6.36
CA MET A 228 -10.00 3.96 7.56
C MET A 228 -10.67 4.51 8.83
N ARG A 229 -11.08 5.79 8.84
CA ARG A 229 -11.74 6.47 9.96
C ARG A 229 -13.24 6.66 9.75
N SER A 230 -13.77 6.25 8.60
CA SER A 230 -15.20 6.33 8.32
C SER A 230 -15.93 5.07 8.77
N ARG A 231 -17.27 5.12 8.76
CA ARG A 231 -18.15 3.96 9.00
C ARG A 231 -17.83 2.78 8.07
N PHE A 232 -17.38 3.08 6.85
CA PHE A 232 -16.93 2.04 5.92
C PHE A 232 -15.71 1.30 6.44
N GLY A 233 -14.73 2.01 7.00
CA GLY A 233 -13.52 1.41 7.57
C GLY A 233 -13.82 0.49 8.76
N GLU A 234 -14.76 0.88 9.62
CA GLU A 234 -15.24 0.05 10.74
C GLU A 234 -15.97 -1.20 10.23
N LEU A 235 -16.88 -1.02 9.27
CA LEU A 235 -17.60 -2.13 8.64
C LEU A 235 -16.67 -3.09 7.92
N LEU A 236 -15.62 -2.59 7.25
CA LEU A 236 -14.62 -3.39 6.57
C LEU A 236 -13.85 -4.30 7.54
N VAL A 237 -13.49 -3.78 8.73
CA VAL A 237 -12.86 -4.57 9.80
C VAL A 237 -13.83 -5.60 10.37
N ALA A 238 -15.09 -5.21 10.60
CA ALA A 238 -16.12 -6.14 11.07
C ALA A 238 -16.36 -7.29 10.08
N VAL A 239 -16.39 -6.99 8.78
CA VAL A 239 -16.51 -7.99 7.70
C VAL A 239 -15.31 -8.92 7.67
N ARG A 240 -14.10 -8.40 7.86
CA ARG A 240 -12.88 -9.21 7.94
C ARG A 240 -12.93 -10.18 9.12
N ASP A 241 -13.31 -9.69 10.29
CA ASP A 241 -13.19 -10.45 11.53
C ASP A 241 -14.35 -11.46 11.70
N GLN A 242 -15.59 -11.08 11.37
CA GLN A 242 -16.79 -11.92 11.54
C GLN A 242 -17.83 -11.67 10.44
N GLU A 243 -17.55 -12.14 9.23
CA GLU A 243 -18.43 -11.98 8.06
C GLU A 243 -19.88 -12.44 8.32
N ASN A 244 -20.06 -13.58 8.99
CA ASN A 244 -21.39 -14.13 9.26
C ASN A 244 -22.18 -13.23 10.23
N ARG A 245 -21.51 -12.63 11.22
CA ARG A 245 -22.15 -11.72 12.19
C ARG A 245 -22.62 -10.43 11.53
N VAL A 246 -21.83 -9.89 10.61
CA VAL A 246 -22.20 -8.69 9.84
C VAL A 246 -23.44 -8.93 8.98
N ARG A 247 -23.63 -10.14 8.45
CA ARG A 247 -24.85 -10.53 7.72
C ARG A 247 -26.09 -10.53 8.61
N PHE A 248 -25.98 -11.02 9.85
CA PHE A 248 -27.10 -10.96 10.81
C PHE A 248 -27.48 -9.53 11.19
N LEU A 249 -26.56 -8.57 11.04
CA LEU A 249 -26.82 -7.15 11.21
C LEU A 249 -27.42 -6.47 9.95
N GLY A 250 -27.71 -7.24 8.89
CA GLY A 250 -28.35 -6.76 7.67
C GLY A 250 -27.41 -6.18 6.61
N TYR A 251 -26.09 -6.17 6.84
CA TYR A 251 -25.12 -5.71 5.85
C TYR A 251 -24.69 -6.85 4.93
N ASP A 252 -24.49 -6.57 3.63
CA ASP A 252 -23.88 -7.53 2.71
C ASP A 252 -22.34 -7.38 2.69
N PRO A 253 -21.58 -8.37 3.21
CA PRO A 253 -20.13 -8.34 3.18
C PRO A 253 -19.53 -8.34 1.79
N ALA A 254 -20.26 -8.85 0.78
CA ALA A 254 -19.76 -8.86 -0.59
C ALA A 254 -19.56 -7.43 -1.09
N VAL A 255 -20.58 -6.57 -0.96
CA VAL A 255 -20.51 -5.15 -1.37
C VAL A 255 -19.35 -4.42 -0.69
N VAL A 256 -19.16 -4.63 0.62
CA VAL A 256 -18.07 -4.00 1.38
C VAL A 256 -16.69 -4.39 0.83
N LYS A 257 -16.51 -5.68 0.53
CA LYS A 257 -15.29 -6.21 -0.07
C LYS A 257 -15.06 -5.71 -1.50
N VAL A 258 -16.12 -5.63 -2.31
CA VAL A 258 -16.08 -5.09 -3.67
C VAL A 258 -15.59 -3.65 -3.67
N VAL A 259 -16.14 -2.78 -2.82
CA VAL A 259 -15.72 -1.38 -2.73
C VAL A 259 -14.25 -1.27 -2.34
N ALA A 260 -13.79 -2.01 -1.33
CA ALA A 260 -12.38 -1.99 -0.93
C ALA A 260 -11.46 -2.51 -2.05
N TYR A 261 -11.89 -3.52 -2.81
CA TYR A 261 -11.13 -4.04 -3.94
C TYR A 261 -11.08 -3.07 -5.12
N ALA A 262 -12.19 -2.39 -5.42
CA ALA A 262 -12.28 -1.36 -6.45
C ALA A 262 -11.38 -0.16 -6.13
N VAL A 263 -11.34 0.29 -4.87
CA VAL A 263 -10.41 1.36 -4.44
C VAL A 263 -8.95 0.92 -4.61
N ALA A 264 -8.63 -0.32 -4.25
CA ALA A 264 -7.28 -0.85 -4.45
C ALA A 264 -6.88 -0.89 -5.94
N ALA A 265 -7.81 -1.31 -6.81
CA ALA A 265 -7.61 -1.32 -8.25
C ALA A 265 -7.46 0.09 -8.84
N ALA A 266 -8.21 1.08 -8.36
CA ALA A 266 -8.06 2.48 -8.75
C ALA A 266 -6.65 2.99 -8.47
N PHE A 267 -6.12 2.72 -7.26
CA PHE A 267 -4.78 3.15 -6.89
C PHE A 267 -3.70 2.43 -7.68
N ALA A 268 -3.89 1.14 -7.95
CA ALA A 268 -3.00 0.39 -8.82
C ALA A 268 -2.98 0.98 -10.23
N GLY A 269 -4.15 1.28 -10.81
CA GLY A 269 -4.28 1.91 -12.13
C GLY A 269 -3.61 3.28 -12.21
N ILE A 270 -3.86 4.16 -11.24
CA ILE A 270 -3.20 5.47 -11.20
C ILE A 270 -1.68 5.33 -11.06
N GLY A 271 -1.21 4.40 -10.20
CA GLY A 271 0.21 4.11 -10.05
C GLY A 271 0.85 3.61 -11.36
N GLY A 272 0.17 2.74 -12.09
CA GLY A 272 0.61 2.26 -13.40
C GLY A 272 0.63 3.35 -14.47
N ALA A 273 -0.39 4.21 -14.49
CA ALA A 273 -0.45 5.33 -15.42
C ALA A 273 0.70 6.31 -15.22
N LEU A 274 1.04 6.66 -13.97
CA LEU A 274 2.18 7.53 -13.68
C LEU A 274 3.53 6.83 -13.89
N PHE A 275 3.60 5.51 -13.72
CA PHE A 275 4.82 4.74 -13.97
C PHE A 275 5.33 4.86 -15.41
N VAL A 276 4.42 4.91 -16.40
CA VAL A 276 4.80 4.96 -17.82
C VAL A 276 5.65 6.16 -18.22
N PRO A 277 5.23 7.42 -18.00
CA PRO A 277 6.06 8.58 -18.36
C PRO A 277 7.34 8.68 -17.51
N ILE A 278 7.37 8.08 -16.32
CA ILE A 278 8.55 8.09 -15.43
C ILE A 278 9.60 7.06 -15.87
N VAL A 279 9.17 5.84 -16.18
CA VAL A 279 10.07 4.71 -16.50
C VAL A 279 10.33 4.60 -18.01
N GLY A 280 9.43 5.13 -18.83
CA GLY A 280 9.57 5.16 -20.29
C GLY A 280 9.12 3.88 -21.01
N ILE A 281 8.61 2.89 -20.27
CA ILE A 281 8.12 1.62 -20.81
C ILE A 281 7.06 1.00 -19.90
N ILE A 282 6.09 0.30 -20.51
CA ILE A 282 5.22 -0.67 -19.84
C ILE A 282 5.18 -1.96 -20.65
N SER A 283 5.36 -3.10 -20.00
CA SER A 283 5.42 -4.41 -20.63
C SER A 283 4.52 -5.43 -19.93
N PRO A 284 4.19 -6.58 -20.56
CA PRO A 284 3.43 -7.64 -19.90
C PRO A 284 4.14 -8.20 -18.64
N ALA A 285 5.46 -8.07 -18.56
CA ALA A 285 6.25 -8.49 -17.40
C ALA A 285 5.95 -7.66 -16.14
N ASP A 286 5.46 -6.42 -16.29
CA ASP A 286 5.06 -5.53 -15.20
C ASP A 286 3.64 -5.84 -14.66
N VAL A 287 2.87 -6.64 -15.40
CA VAL A 287 1.46 -6.94 -15.13
C VAL A 287 1.24 -8.29 -14.47
N GLY A 288 2.14 -9.25 -14.74
CA GLY A 288 1.97 -10.65 -14.38
C GLY A 288 1.95 -10.96 -12.88
N VAL A 289 2.03 -12.26 -12.58
CA VAL A 289 1.97 -12.77 -11.20
C VAL A 289 3.19 -12.34 -10.37
N VAL A 290 4.37 -12.35 -10.98
CA VAL A 290 5.64 -12.02 -10.31
C VAL A 290 5.65 -10.60 -9.73
N PRO A 291 5.39 -9.52 -10.50
CA PRO A 291 5.33 -8.16 -9.93
C PRO A 291 4.21 -8.02 -8.89
N SER A 292 3.07 -8.70 -9.09
CA SER A 292 1.97 -8.69 -8.12
C SER A 292 2.37 -9.27 -6.75
N ILE A 293 3.19 -10.33 -6.74
CA ILE A 293 3.79 -10.87 -5.51
C ILE A 293 4.75 -9.83 -4.91
N GLY A 294 5.58 -9.17 -5.73
CA GLY A 294 6.47 -8.10 -5.30
C GLY A 294 5.75 -6.98 -4.55
N PHE A 295 4.60 -6.51 -5.07
CA PHE A 295 3.78 -5.52 -4.38
C PHE A 295 3.29 -6.01 -3.02
N LEU A 296 2.86 -7.28 -2.94
CA LEU A 296 2.43 -7.88 -1.69
C LEU A 296 3.59 -8.00 -0.68
N VAL A 297 4.78 -8.39 -1.14
CA VAL A 297 5.99 -8.47 -0.30
C VAL A 297 6.29 -7.10 0.30
N GLY A 298 6.28 -6.03 -0.49
CA GLY A 298 6.44 -4.66 0.02
C GLY A 298 5.46 -4.34 1.15
N VAL A 299 4.19 -4.68 0.98
CA VAL A 299 3.14 -4.46 2.00
C VAL A 299 3.35 -5.30 3.25
N ALA A 300 3.73 -6.58 3.08
CA ALA A 300 3.97 -7.49 4.18
C ALA A 300 5.17 -7.03 5.02
N ILE A 301 6.27 -6.67 4.36
CA ILE A 301 7.49 -6.16 5.00
C ILE A 301 7.23 -4.85 5.73
N GLY A 302 6.54 -3.93 5.08
CA GLY A 302 6.18 -2.65 5.69
C GLY A 302 5.20 -2.77 6.86
N GLY A 303 4.34 -3.78 6.83
CA GLY A 303 3.34 -4.07 7.85
C GLY A 303 1.93 -3.68 7.40
N ARG A 304 1.15 -4.68 6.99
CA ARG A 304 -0.22 -4.53 6.44
C ARG A 304 -1.24 -3.88 7.38
N ALA A 305 -1.03 -3.95 8.70
CA ALA A 305 -2.01 -3.47 9.68
C ALA A 305 -1.94 -1.95 9.94
N THR A 306 -0.97 -1.25 9.34
CA THR A 306 -0.71 0.18 9.59
C THR A 306 -1.00 1.02 8.35
N LEU A 307 -1.21 2.33 8.53
CA LEU A 307 -1.46 3.27 7.43
C LEU A 307 -0.22 3.48 6.55
N LEU A 308 0.94 3.70 7.18
CA LEU A 308 2.19 4.03 6.48
C LEU A 308 3.07 2.81 6.20
N GLY A 309 2.84 1.68 6.86
CA GLY A 309 3.59 0.45 6.64
C GLY A 309 3.67 0.06 5.17
N PRO A 310 2.54 -0.06 4.43
CA PRO A 310 2.57 -0.40 3.01
C PRO A 310 3.43 0.53 2.16
N VAL A 311 3.39 1.84 2.43
CA VAL A 311 4.21 2.84 1.73
C VAL A 311 5.69 2.61 2.01
N LEU A 312 6.06 2.58 3.29
CA LEU A 312 7.46 2.45 3.70
C LEU A 312 8.06 1.10 3.25
N GLY A 313 7.27 0.04 3.31
CA GLY A 313 7.68 -1.28 2.84
C GLY A 313 7.87 -1.33 1.33
N ALA A 314 6.97 -0.73 0.54
CA ALA A 314 7.14 -0.63 -0.90
C ALA A 314 8.38 0.19 -1.28
N LEU A 315 8.59 1.35 -0.63
CA LEU A 315 9.79 2.17 -0.85
C LEU A 315 11.07 1.41 -0.48
N ALA A 316 11.09 0.75 0.68
CA ALA A 316 12.24 -0.01 1.14
C ALA A 316 12.56 -1.20 0.25
N VAL A 317 11.56 -1.98 -0.17
CA VAL A 317 11.74 -3.12 -1.08
C VAL A 317 12.21 -2.65 -2.44
N SER A 318 11.63 -1.57 -2.97
CA SER A 318 12.03 -1.04 -4.27
C SER A 318 13.45 -0.47 -4.25
N TRP A 319 13.81 0.24 -3.17
CA TRP A 319 15.17 0.74 -2.96
C TRP A 319 16.18 -0.41 -2.84
N ALA A 320 15.87 -1.41 -2.01
CA ALA A 320 16.69 -2.62 -1.89
C ALA A 320 16.86 -3.30 -3.25
N GLN A 321 15.77 -3.43 -4.02
CA GLN A 321 15.79 -4.01 -5.35
C GLN A 321 16.73 -3.27 -6.29
N THR A 322 16.63 -1.94 -6.35
CA THR A 322 17.50 -1.16 -7.22
C THR A 322 18.95 -1.20 -6.76
N SER A 323 19.23 -0.95 -5.48
CA SER A 323 20.60 -0.90 -4.97
C SER A 323 21.34 -2.25 -5.06
N LEU A 324 20.64 -3.38 -4.82
CA LEU A 324 21.24 -4.70 -4.95
C LEU A 324 21.31 -5.17 -6.40
N SER A 325 20.40 -4.74 -7.28
CA SER A 325 20.53 -5.02 -8.72
C SER A 325 21.68 -4.23 -9.36
N GLU A 326 21.99 -3.03 -8.84
CA GLU A 326 23.15 -2.24 -9.26
C GLU A 326 24.48 -2.88 -8.82
N GLN A 327 24.54 -3.43 -7.60
CA GLN A 327 25.79 -3.97 -7.02
C GLN A 327 26.01 -5.46 -7.30
N PHE A 328 24.94 -6.26 -7.35
CA PHE A 328 24.99 -7.72 -7.49
C PHE A 328 23.86 -8.25 -8.42
N PRO A 329 23.92 -7.96 -9.73
CA PRO A 329 22.85 -8.29 -10.68
C PRO A 329 22.43 -9.78 -10.68
N SER A 330 23.39 -10.69 -10.48
CA SER A 330 23.18 -12.14 -10.53
C SER A 330 22.63 -12.76 -9.24
N PHE A 331 22.70 -12.06 -8.10
CA PHE A 331 22.29 -12.60 -6.78
C PHE A 331 20.96 -12.05 -6.25
N TRP A 332 20.45 -10.96 -6.83
CA TRP A 332 19.26 -10.28 -6.29
C TRP A 332 18.02 -11.18 -6.17
N THR A 333 17.71 -12.02 -7.17
CA THR A 333 16.52 -12.89 -7.13
C THR A 333 16.56 -13.87 -5.96
N TYR A 334 17.73 -14.40 -5.61
CA TYR A 334 17.92 -15.26 -4.44
C TYR A 334 17.75 -14.49 -3.12
N PHE A 335 18.29 -13.27 -3.07
CA PHE A 335 18.13 -12.39 -1.92
C PHE A 335 16.67 -12.00 -1.68
N GLN A 336 15.91 -11.70 -2.74
CA GLN A 336 14.50 -11.36 -2.66
C GLN A 336 13.66 -12.52 -2.09
N GLY A 337 13.93 -13.76 -2.51
CA GLY A 337 13.29 -14.96 -1.94
C GLY A 337 13.63 -15.17 -0.47
N ALA A 338 14.91 -15.04 -0.11
CA ALA A 338 15.38 -15.18 1.27
C ALA A 338 14.80 -14.10 2.21
N LEU A 339 14.76 -12.84 1.76
CA LEU A 339 14.19 -11.72 2.51
C LEU A 339 12.71 -11.93 2.79
N PHE A 340 11.95 -12.40 1.80
CA PHE A 340 10.53 -12.72 1.98
C PHE A 340 10.32 -13.81 3.04
N ILE A 341 11.07 -14.91 2.94
CA ILE A 341 11.00 -16.01 3.92
C ILE A 341 11.35 -15.49 5.31
N LEU A 342 12.42 -14.72 5.44
CA LEU A 342 12.89 -14.20 6.73
C LEU A 342 11.86 -13.28 7.38
N VAL A 343 11.25 -12.37 6.61
CA VAL A 343 10.25 -11.45 7.17
C VAL A 343 8.96 -12.19 7.54
N VAL A 344 8.51 -13.13 6.72
CA VAL A 344 7.29 -13.91 7.04
C VAL A 344 7.52 -14.85 8.23
N ALA A 345 8.69 -15.48 8.33
CA ALA A 345 9.02 -16.43 9.38
C ALA A 345 9.34 -15.74 10.72
N PHE A 346 10.09 -14.63 10.71
CA PHE A 346 10.62 -14.01 11.94
C PHE A 346 9.99 -12.66 12.29
N LEU A 347 9.34 -11.97 11.35
CA LEU A 347 8.65 -10.68 11.56
C LEU A 347 7.18 -10.74 11.08
N PRO A 348 6.30 -11.55 11.72
CA PRO A 348 4.90 -11.69 11.28
C PRO A 348 4.07 -10.38 11.35
N GLY A 349 4.57 -9.35 12.04
CA GLY A 349 3.99 -8.00 12.08
C GLY A 349 4.60 -6.99 11.09
N GLY A 350 5.62 -7.38 10.33
CA GLY A 350 6.44 -6.48 9.50
C GLY A 350 7.29 -5.48 10.31
N LEU A 351 8.06 -4.65 9.61
CA LEU A 351 8.94 -3.62 10.19
C LEU A 351 8.17 -2.58 11.01
N ALA A 352 6.91 -2.30 10.68
CA ALA A 352 6.07 -1.40 11.47
C ALA A 352 5.78 -1.89 12.90
N SER A 353 5.93 -3.18 13.18
CA SER A 353 5.72 -3.74 14.54
C SER A 353 6.85 -3.40 15.51
N LEU A 354 8.06 -3.12 15.02
CA LEU A 354 9.24 -2.79 15.83
C LEU A 354 9.07 -1.48 16.62
N GLY A 355 8.43 -0.47 16.03
CA GLY A 355 8.14 0.81 16.69
C GLY A 355 7.08 0.71 17.80
N GLY A 356 6.24 -0.33 17.79
CA GLY A 356 5.30 -0.64 18.86
C GLY A 356 5.95 -1.38 20.03
N VAL A 357 6.83 -2.33 19.72
CA VAL A 357 7.60 -3.10 20.72
C VAL A 357 8.57 -2.18 21.49
N TRP A 358 9.31 -1.30 20.80
CA TRP A 358 10.24 -0.37 21.45
C TRP A 358 9.53 0.62 22.39
N ARG A 359 8.31 1.04 22.05
CA ARG A 359 7.51 1.96 22.88
C ARG A 359 6.98 1.26 24.14
N ARG A 360 6.56 -0.01 24.05
CA ARG A 360 6.20 -0.81 25.23
C ARG A 360 7.41 -1.09 26.11
N TRP A 361 8.57 -1.32 25.50
CA TRP A 361 9.84 -1.52 26.21
C TRP A 361 10.31 -0.26 26.95
N ARG A 362 10.07 0.94 26.39
CA ARG A 362 10.33 2.22 27.08
C ARG A 362 9.28 2.56 28.14
N ALA A 363 8.00 2.29 27.88
CA ALA A 363 6.93 2.49 28.86
C ALA A 363 7.12 1.61 30.11
N GLY A 364 7.56 0.35 29.93
CA GLY A 364 7.88 -0.54 31.05
C GLY A 364 9.15 -0.19 31.85
N ARG A 365 9.94 0.81 31.41
CA ARG A 365 11.05 1.36 32.20
C ARG A 365 10.65 2.57 33.04
N ALA A 366 9.74 3.42 32.56
CA ALA A 366 9.29 4.60 33.30
C ALA A 366 8.47 4.23 34.55
N GLU A 367 7.80 3.07 34.55
CA GLU A 367 6.96 2.60 35.66
C GLU A 367 7.75 1.82 36.74
N ARG A 368 9.02 1.48 36.47
CA ARG A 368 9.91 0.81 37.43
C ARG A 368 10.69 1.77 38.33
N ASP A 369 10.83 3.03 37.92
CA ASP A 369 11.59 4.03 38.68
C ASP A 369 10.74 4.81 39.70
N ASP A 370 9.42 4.62 39.72
CA ASP A 370 8.49 5.42 40.53
C ASP A 370 7.71 4.61 41.57
N VAL A 371 8.21 3.45 42.00
CA VAL A 371 7.63 2.67 43.13
C VAL A 371 8.25 3.16 44.45
N PRO A 372 7.55 3.95 45.30
CA PRO A 372 8.12 4.53 46.53
C PRO A 372 8.21 3.53 47.70
N GLY A 373 8.17 2.21 47.44
CA GLY A 373 8.04 1.17 48.47
C GLY A 373 9.34 0.57 49.00
N ASP A 374 10.45 0.67 48.25
CA ASP A 374 11.62 -0.18 48.51
C ASP A 374 12.68 0.43 49.45
N ARG A 375 12.48 1.68 49.90
CA ARG A 375 13.36 2.32 50.90
C ARG A 375 12.97 1.99 52.34
N ALA A 376 11.71 1.60 52.60
CA ALA A 376 11.24 1.28 53.95
C ALA A 376 11.65 -0.13 54.41
N ALA A 377 11.84 -1.07 53.49
CA ALA A 377 12.14 -2.47 53.81
C ALA A 377 13.60 -2.73 54.21
N ARG A 378 14.53 -1.80 53.93
CA ARG A 378 15.96 -1.95 54.26
C ARG A 378 16.35 -1.45 55.66
N ALA A 379 15.40 -0.95 56.45
CA ALA A 379 15.68 -0.34 57.75
C ALA A 379 15.27 -1.19 58.97
N ALA A 380 14.78 -2.43 58.79
CA ALA A 380 14.36 -3.28 59.91
C ALA A 380 15.49 -4.25 60.35
N PRO A 381 15.84 -4.33 61.64
CA PRO A 381 16.86 -5.24 62.14
C PRO A 381 16.36 -6.70 62.20
N SER A 382 17.27 -7.64 61.94
CA SER A 382 17.03 -9.08 61.86
C SER A 382 16.76 -9.75 63.22
N PRO A 383 15.81 -10.72 63.32
CA PRO A 383 15.56 -11.46 64.56
C PRO A 383 16.49 -12.67 64.71
N THR A 384 16.95 -12.85 65.95
CA THR A 384 17.84 -13.91 66.44
C THR A 384 17.17 -15.29 66.42
N THR A 385 17.87 -16.31 65.94
CA THR A 385 17.45 -17.72 65.91
C THR A 385 17.58 -18.38 67.28
N THR A 386 16.52 -18.99 67.78
CA THR A 386 16.59 -19.98 68.88
C THR A 386 16.22 -21.35 68.31
N SER A 387 17.18 -22.27 68.37
CA SER A 387 17.04 -23.67 67.96
C SER A 387 16.47 -24.50 69.10
N GLU A 388 15.41 -25.27 68.85
CA GLU A 388 15.04 -26.38 69.72
C GLU A 388 14.73 -27.64 68.89
N THR A 389 15.38 -28.72 69.30
CA THR A 389 15.47 -30.03 68.67
C THR A 389 14.50 -30.96 69.39
N VAL A 390 13.60 -31.67 68.69
CA VAL A 390 12.88 -32.81 69.29
C VAL A 390 12.78 -33.98 68.30
N THR A 391 13.21 -35.12 68.82
CA THR A 391 13.42 -36.47 68.28
C THR A 391 12.15 -37.26 67.99
N SER A 392 12.23 -38.13 66.98
CA SER A 392 11.25 -39.19 66.66
C SER A 392 11.35 -40.38 67.62
N GLY A 393 10.21 -40.97 68.01
CA GLY A 393 10.15 -42.22 68.78
C GLY A 393 8.88 -43.05 68.50
N SER A 394 9.10 -44.21 67.90
CA SER A 394 8.39 -45.52 67.90
C SER A 394 6.94 -45.70 68.41
N THR A 395 6.19 -46.41 67.56
CA THR A 395 5.20 -47.52 67.73
C THR A 395 5.11 -48.26 69.07
N PRO A 396 4.02 -49.01 69.37
CA PRO A 396 3.33 -50.02 68.54
C PRO A 396 1.91 -49.68 68.08
#